data_AF-A0A833WUI2-F1
#
_entry.id   AF-A0A833WUI2-F1
#
_cell.length_a   1.000
_cell.length_b   1.000
_cell.length_c   1.000
_cell.angle_alpha   90.00
_cell.angle_beta   90.00
_cell.angle_gamma   90.00
#
_symmetry.space_group_name_H-M   'P 1'
#
loop_
_entity.id
_entity.type
_entity.pdbx_description
1 polymer ?
#
loop_
_entity_poly.entity_id
_entity_poly.type
_entity_poly.pdbx_seq_one_letter_code
_entity_poly.pdbx_strand_id
1 'polypeptide(L)'
;FTILVREIPFCPELKARGCYVDHFFSKHHTYTYHAYQMLYDGKDVEVLLSQAESIARKIKDLRERPTANKHKRERLLLDASQEYAISLQQEKLQVFCEKIRQLQREIIIKQKELPVAFVIFKSRWGAALAAQSQQHPHPLLWITEMAPEPRDVSWRSLVIPYRILWLYKIGVVLAASLLTIFFAIPVTAVQGIARFEKLKKWFPPAMAVQLIPGLSSILTGYLPSVILKGFIYIVPFAMLGMAKAAGCISKSKEEIKACNMVFYFLLGNVFFLSVLSGSLLDEIGESFTHPKDFPSHLASAVSAQADFFMTYILTDGLSGFSLEILQPGLLFWDVIKSITFGRGKKKNPYLYSLAYFRIIPMVSLSVLIGTVYAVVAPLLLPFLIGYFSLGYVVYVNQIEDVYETVYETCGQYWPYIHLYIVIAIILMQITMIGLFGLKSKPAASILTIPLLLLTLMFNEYCKKRFLPTFHHYPVQNAVENDELDVKSRQMEVNYEDAINAYCSPCLQPVNFLESESSSTQPLVSSFPSEF
;
A
#
# COMPACT_ATOMS: atom_id res chain seq x y z
N PHE A 1 8.25 -12.92 -18.63
CA PHE A 1 9.43 -12.73 -19.48
C PHE A 1 10.61 -12.08 -18.74
N THR A 2 10.40 -11.21 -17.76
CA THR A 2 11.50 -10.45 -17.13
C THR A 2 11.78 -10.88 -15.69
N ILE A 3 13.06 -10.91 -15.31
CA ILE A 3 13.51 -11.03 -13.92
C ILE A 3 14.28 -9.78 -13.50
N LEU A 4 14.24 -9.48 -12.22
CA LEU A 4 15.08 -8.47 -11.59
C LEU A 4 16.31 -9.14 -10.97
N VAL A 5 17.49 -8.64 -11.32
CA VAL A 5 18.78 -9.12 -10.82
C VAL A 5 19.41 -8.01 -9.97
N ARG A 6 19.82 -8.32 -8.74
CA ARG A 6 20.47 -7.38 -7.82
C ARG A 6 21.82 -7.91 -7.32
N GLU A 7 22.65 -7.00 -6.82
CA GLU A 7 24.01 -7.27 -6.33
C GLU A 7 24.88 -7.92 -7.41
N ILE A 8 24.86 -7.30 -8.60
CA ILE A 8 25.70 -7.69 -9.72
C ILE A 8 27.15 -7.29 -9.42
N PRO A 9 28.09 -8.24 -9.38
CA PRO A 9 29.48 -7.93 -9.09
C PRO A 9 30.10 -7.13 -10.23
N PHE A 10 31.11 -6.34 -9.89
CA PHE A 10 31.83 -5.55 -10.88
C PHE A 10 32.82 -6.44 -11.63
N CYS A 11 32.78 -6.42 -12.97
CA CYS A 11 33.74 -7.17 -13.77
C CYS A 11 35.09 -6.43 -13.81
N PRO A 12 36.17 -7.03 -13.30
CA PRO A 12 37.49 -6.37 -13.27
C PRO A 12 38.10 -6.20 -14.67
N GLU A 13 37.75 -7.06 -15.63
CA GLU A 13 38.33 -7.08 -16.98
C GLU A 13 37.74 -6.02 -17.90
N LEU A 14 36.40 -5.86 -17.88
CA LEU A 14 35.66 -4.99 -18.81
C LEU A 14 35.24 -3.65 -18.19
N LYS A 15 35.47 -3.46 -16.88
CA LYS A 15 35.08 -2.26 -16.10
C LYS A 15 33.59 -1.86 -16.21
N ALA A 16 32.73 -2.76 -16.68
CA ALA A 16 31.29 -2.56 -16.82
C ALA A 16 30.54 -3.75 -16.20
N ARG A 17 29.39 -3.49 -15.57
CA ARG A 17 28.49 -4.54 -15.06
C ARG A 17 27.61 -5.09 -16.17
N GLY A 18 27.20 -4.25 -17.12
CA GLY A 18 26.34 -4.66 -18.25
C GLY A 18 26.90 -5.85 -19.04
N CYS A 19 28.16 -5.78 -19.50
CA CYS A 19 28.79 -6.87 -20.24
C CYS A 19 28.90 -8.16 -19.42
N TYR A 20 29.03 -8.05 -18.09
CA TYR A 20 29.10 -9.21 -17.21
C TYR A 20 27.75 -9.93 -17.08
N VAL A 21 26.66 -9.16 -17.04
CA VAL A 21 25.29 -9.70 -17.11
C VAL A 21 25.10 -10.45 -18.41
N ASP A 22 25.42 -9.81 -19.54
CA ASP A 22 25.27 -10.40 -20.86
C ASP A 22 26.05 -11.71 -21.01
N HIS A 23 27.33 -11.70 -20.63
CA HIS A 23 28.17 -12.89 -20.65
C HIS A 23 27.66 -14.00 -19.71
N PHE A 24 27.24 -13.64 -18.49
CA PHE A 24 26.73 -14.61 -17.52
C PHE A 24 25.47 -15.31 -18.02
N PHE A 25 24.46 -14.55 -18.45
CA PHE A 25 23.19 -15.11 -18.89
C PHE A 25 23.28 -15.78 -20.26
N SER A 26 24.10 -15.28 -21.19
CA SER A 26 24.35 -15.96 -22.47
C SER A 26 25.01 -17.33 -22.26
N LYS A 27 25.91 -17.45 -21.28
CA LYS A 27 26.60 -18.71 -20.97
C LYS A 27 25.73 -19.73 -20.23
N HIS A 28 24.90 -19.30 -19.27
CA HIS A 28 24.15 -20.21 -18.41
C HIS A 28 22.69 -20.42 -18.84
N HIS A 29 22.12 -19.50 -19.62
CA HIS A 29 20.73 -19.50 -20.08
C HIS A 29 20.62 -19.34 -21.61
N THR A 30 21.48 -20.05 -22.35
CA THR A 30 21.75 -19.81 -23.78
C THR A 30 20.53 -19.80 -24.70
N TYR A 31 19.53 -20.65 -24.44
CA TYR A 31 18.36 -20.78 -25.32
C TYR A 31 17.24 -19.80 -24.97
N THR A 32 17.19 -19.34 -23.72
CA THR A 32 16.07 -18.56 -23.19
C THR A 32 16.42 -17.10 -23.01
N TYR A 33 17.70 -16.76 -22.84
CA TYR A 33 18.15 -15.39 -22.72
C TYR A 33 17.89 -14.58 -24.00
N HIS A 34 17.46 -13.32 -23.83
CA HIS A 34 17.22 -12.39 -24.95
C HIS A 34 18.04 -11.11 -24.80
N ALA A 35 17.80 -10.35 -23.73
CA ALA A 35 18.38 -9.04 -23.54
C ALA A 35 18.46 -8.67 -22.06
N TYR A 36 19.14 -7.57 -21.75
CA TYR A 36 19.19 -6.99 -20.42
C TYR A 36 19.05 -5.47 -20.49
N GLN A 37 18.53 -4.90 -19.41
CA GLN A 37 18.42 -3.46 -19.20
C GLN A 37 19.06 -3.12 -17.86
N MET A 38 20.19 -2.40 -17.90
CA MET A 38 20.85 -1.92 -16.69
C MET A 38 20.10 -0.72 -16.08
N LEU A 39 20.13 -0.65 -14.76
CA LEU A 39 19.68 0.53 -14.02
C LEU A 39 20.86 1.49 -13.80
N TYR A 40 20.60 2.79 -13.91
CA TYR A 40 21.60 3.84 -13.76
C TYR A 40 21.21 4.79 -12.63
N ASP A 41 22.22 5.34 -11.93
CA ASP A 41 21.97 6.36 -10.92
C ASP A 41 21.64 7.70 -11.60
N GLY A 42 20.34 8.02 -11.62
CA GLY A 42 19.79 9.17 -12.33
C GLY A 42 19.08 10.18 -11.42
N LYS A 43 19.43 10.28 -10.13
CA LYS A 43 18.73 11.19 -9.18
C LYS A 43 18.64 12.63 -9.69
N ASP A 44 19.74 13.14 -10.24
CA ASP A 44 19.78 14.51 -10.79
C ASP A 44 18.83 14.67 -11.99
N VAL A 45 18.71 13.63 -12.81
CA VAL A 45 17.80 13.60 -13.97
C VAL A 45 16.35 13.49 -13.52
N GLU A 46 16.03 12.70 -12.50
CA GLU A 46 14.67 12.60 -11.94
C GLU A 46 14.20 13.93 -11.35
N VAL A 47 15.07 14.66 -10.64
CA VAL A 47 14.77 15.99 -10.13
C VAL A 47 14.48 16.95 -11.28
N LEU A 48 15.31 16.97 -12.31
CA LEU A 48 15.11 17.84 -13.48
C LEU A 48 13.86 17.46 -14.29
N LEU A 49 13.57 16.17 -14.45
CA LEU A 49 12.34 15.68 -15.07
C LEU A 49 11.10 16.18 -14.33
N SER A 50 11.09 16.08 -12.99
CA SER A 50 9.96 16.56 -12.18
C SER A 50 9.74 18.08 -12.30
N GLN A 51 10.83 18.85 -12.44
CA GLN A 51 10.78 20.29 -12.69
C GLN A 51 10.28 20.59 -14.10
N ALA A 52 10.76 19.88 -15.11
CA ALA A 52 10.31 19.99 -16.50
C ALA A 52 8.81 19.67 -16.62
N GLU A 53 8.33 18.60 -15.98
CA GLU A 53 6.91 18.26 -15.90
C GLU A 53 6.08 19.33 -15.19
N SER A 54 6.60 19.97 -14.14
CA SER A 54 5.94 21.10 -13.48
C SER A 54 5.79 22.30 -14.43
N ILE A 55 6.83 22.61 -15.21
CA ILE A 55 6.82 23.70 -16.19
C ILE A 55 5.88 23.37 -17.35
N ALA A 56 5.94 22.16 -17.89
CA ALA A 56 5.03 21.69 -18.94
C ALA A 56 3.56 21.78 -18.49
N ARG A 57 3.27 21.39 -17.24
CA ARG A 57 1.95 21.58 -16.63
C ARG A 57 1.58 23.06 -16.52
N LYS A 58 2.50 23.95 -16.12
CA LYS A 58 2.25 25.40 -16.09
C LYS A 58 1.98 25.98 -17.48
N ILE A 59 2.69 25.53 -18.52
CA ILE A 59 2.45 25.96 -19.91
C ILE A 59 1.05 25.53 -20.36
N LYS A 60 0.68 24.26 -20.13
CA LYS A 60 -0.66 23.75 -20.40
C LYS A 60 -1.72 24.55 -19.65
N ASP A 61 -1.50 24.82 -18.37
CA ASP A 61 -2.38 25.64 -17.54
C ASP A 61 -2.52 27.09 -18.06
N LEU A 62 -1.43 27.70 -18.54
CA LEU A 62 -1.47 29.04 -19.14
C LEU A 62 -2.21 29.04 -20.49
N ARG A 63 -2.08 27.99 -21.30
CA ARG A 63 -2.77 27.87 -22.59
C ARG A 63 -4.26 27.59 -22.44
N GLU A 64 -4.68 26.89 -21.39
CA GLU A 64 -6.08 26.52 -21.13
C GLU A 64 -6.88 27.58 -20.34
N ARG A 65 -6.29 28.70 -19.89
CA ARG A 65 -7.02 29.76 -19.18
C ARG A 65 -8.06 30.44 -20.10
N PRO A 66 -9.37 30.35 -19.82
CA PRO A 66 -10.37 31.05 -20.63
C PRO A 66 -10.29 32.56 -20.37
N THR A 67 -10.18 33.36 -21.44
CA THR A 67 -10.31 34.83 -21.39
C THR A 67 -11.78 35.23 -21.22
N ALA A 68 -12.34 35.01 -20.04
CA ALA A 68 -13.73 35.37 -19.74
C ALA A 68 -13.85 36.87 -19.39
N ASN A 69 -14.72 37.57 -20.14
CA ASN A 69 -15.30 38.90 -19.90
C ASN A 69 -14.32 40.05 -19.57
N LYS A 70 -13.54 40.51 -20.56
CA LYS A 70 -12.90 41.85 -20.51
C LYS A 70 -12.98 42.59 -21.84
N HIS A 71 -12.94 43.93 -21.78
CA HIS A 71 -13.03 44.81 -22.94
C HIS A 71 -11.95 44.51 -24.00
N LYS A 72 -12.29 44.70 -25.28
CA LYS A 72 -11.49 44.31 -26.46
C LYS A 72 -10.02 44.77 -26.43
N ARG A 73 -9.73 45.91 -25.80
CA ARG A 73 -8.36 46.47 -25.67
C ARG A 73 -7.55 45.85 -24.52
N GLU A 74 -8.20 45.53 -23.40
CA GLU A 74 -7.57 44.80 -22.29
C GLU A 74 -7.28 43.35 -22.68
N ARG A 75 -8.13 42.76 -23.53
CA ARG A 75 -7.94 41.40 -24.06
C ARG A 75 -6.66 41.28 -24.89
N LEU A 76 -6.39 42.22 -25.78
CA LEU A 76 -5.18 42.24 -26.62
C LEU A 76 -3.89 42.37 -25.80
N LEU A 77 -3.88 43.21 -24.76
CA LEU A 77 -2.72 43.37 -23.88
C LEU A 77 -2.50 42.14 -22.98
N LEU A 78 -3.58 41.51 -22.52
CA LEU A 78 -3.50 40.26 -21.77
C LEU A 78 -3.04 39.09 -22.64
N ASP A 79 -3.55 38.97 -23.87
CA ASP A 79 -3.18 37.90 -24.80
C ASP A 79 -1.68 38.01 -25.17
N ALA A 80 -1.18 39.23 -25.45
CA ALA A 80 0.24 39.45 -25.71
C ALA A 80 1.12 39.16 -24.47
N SER A 81 0.68 39.54 -23.27
CA SER A 81 1.38 39.23 -22.02
C SER A 81 1.37 37.72 -21.70
N GLN A 82 0.29 37.02 -22.05
CA GLN A 82 0.13 35.59 -21.87
C GLN A 82 0.95 34.79 -22.88
N GLU A 83 0.98 35.20 -24.14
CA GLU A 83 1.87 34.64 -25.17
C GLU A 83 3.35 34.84 -24.79
N TYR A 84 3.73 36.01 -24.28
CA TYR A 84 5.07 36.26 -23.76
C TYR A 84 5.42 35.38 -22.55
N ALA A 85 4.46 35.16 -21.64
CA ALA A 85 4.67 34.26 -20.50
C ALA A 85 4.80 32.79 -20.95
N ILE A 86 4.03 32.36 -21.95
CA ILE A 86 4.12 31.00 -22.53
C ILE A 86 5.47 30.81 -23.22
N SER A 87 5.90 31.76 -24.05
CA SER A 87 7.19 31.67 -24.75
C SER A 87 8.37 31.61 -23.78
N LEU A 88 8.36 32.42 -22.72
CA LEU A 88 9.38 32.38 -21.67
C LEU A 88 9.42 31.01 -20.94
N GLN A 89 8.26 30.38 -20.71
CA GLN A 89 8.21 29.06 -20.09
C GLN A 89 8.63 27.95 -21.06
N GLN A 90 8.29 28.08 -22.35
CA GLN A 90 8.74 27.14 -23.40
C GLN A 90 10.26 27.19 -23.57
N GLU A 91 10.87 28.38 -23.56
CA GLU A 91 12.32 28.55 -23.60
C GLU A 91 12.99 27.87 -22.39
N LYS A 92 12.45 28.13 -21.17
CA LYS A 92 12.92 27.42 -19.96
C LYS A 92 12.80 25.91 -20.10
N LEU A 93 11.67 25.41 -20.60
CA LEU A 93 11.45 23.98 -20.82
C LEU A 93 12.46 23.40 -21.81
N GLN A 94 12.77 24.10 -22.91
CA GLN A 94 13.77 23.67 -23.88
C GLN A 94 15.16 23.57 -23.24
N VAL A 95 15.59 24.58 -22.47
CA VAL A 95 16.86 24.55 -21.73
C VAL A 95 16.92 23.36 -20.76
N PHE A 96 15.81 23.07 -20.04
CA PHE A 96 15.73 21.90 -19.17
C PHE A 96 15.82 20.58 -19.97
N CYS A 97 15.11 20.45 -21.09
CA CYS A 97 15.15 19.28 -21.96
C CYS A 97 16.56 19.03 -22.51
N GLU A 98 17.26 20.08 -22.94
CA GLU A 98 18.65 19.97 -23.40
C GLU A 98 19.58 19.52 -22.28
N LYS A 99 19.44 20.10 -21.08
CA LYS A 99 20.22 19.70 -19.91
C LYS A 99 19.94 18.25 -19.50
N ILE A 100 18.69 17.79 -19.57
CA ILE A 100 18.31 16.40 -19.34
C ILE A 100 18.99 15.49 -20.37
N ARG A 101 18.93 15.81 -21.67
CA ARG A 101 19.59 15.03 -22.73
C ARG A 101 21.11 14.99 -22.55
N GLN A 102 21.73 16.09 -22.12
CA GLN A 102 23.16 16.14 -21.81
C GLN A 102 23.51 15.20 -20.65
N LEU A 103 22.76 15.25 -19.54
CA LEU A 103 22.97 14.37 -18.39
C LEU A 103 22.68 12.90 -18.72
N GLN A 104 21.66 12.61 -19.51
CA GLN A 104 21.37 11.26 -20.02
C GLN A 104 22.57 10.70 -20.79
N ARG A 105 23.14 11.49 -21.72
CA ARG A 105 24.35 11.11 -22.46
C ARG A 105 25.53 10.92 -21.51
N GLU A 106 25.72 11.81 -20.55
CA GLU A 106 26.81 11.71 -19.58
C GLU A 106 26.70 10.45 -18.72
N ILE A 107 25.50 10.05 -18.30
CA ILE A 107 25.26 8.83 -17.53
C ILE A 107 25.63 7.58 -18.34
N ILE A 108 25.22 7.54 -19.62
CA ILE A 108 25.54 6.43 -20.53
C ILE A 108 27.05 6.36 -20.76
N ILE A 109 27.70 7.51 -21.02
CA ILE A 109 29.14 7.58 -21.29
C ILE A 109 29.96 7.24 -20.04
N LYS A 110 29.56 7.72 -18.86
CA LYS A 110 30.29 7.48 -17.59
C LYS A 110 29.98 6.12 -16.97
N GLN A 111 29.08 5.32 -17.55
CA GLN A 111 28.65 4.02 -17.05
C GLN A 111 28.39 4.04 -15.53
N LYS A 112 27.58 5.00 -15.05
CA LYS A 112 27.13 5.04 -13.64
C LYS A 112 26.08 3.95 -13.38
N GLU A 113 26.45 2.70 -13.64
CA GLU A 113 25.62 1.52 -13.54
C GLU A 113 25.42 1.15 -12.07
N LEU A 114 24.17 1.00 -11.66
CA LEU A 114 23.81 0.41 -10.38
C LEU A 114 24.00 -1.12 -10.45
N PRO A 115 24.18 -1.82 -9.32
CA PRO A 115 24.34 -3.28 -9.30
C PRO A 115 22.98 -3.97 -9.48
N VAL A 116 22.14 -3.46 -10.39
CA VAL A 116 20.76 -3.85 -10.62
C VAL A 116 20.47 -3.85 -12.12
N ALA A 117 19.87 -4.94 -12.61
CA ALA A 117 19.48 -5.10 -14.00
C ALA A 117 18.14 -5.83 -14.12
N PHE A 118 17.39 -5.50 -15.16
CA PHE A 118 16.29 -6.32 -15.63
C PHE A 118 16.80 -7.24 -16.73
N VAL A 119 16.58 -8.53 -16.61
CA VAL A 119 16.99 -9.52 -17.61
C VAL A 119 15.74 -10.10 -18.25
N ILE A 120 15.69 -10.03 -19.58
CA ILE A 120 14.55 -10.43 -20.40
C ILE A 120 14.87 -11.78 -21.05
N PHE A 121 13.90 -12.68 -20.98
CA PHE A 121 13.93 -14.00 -21.58
C PHE A 121 12.91 -14.09 -22.70
N LYS A 122 13.20 -14.92 -23.70
CA LYS A 122 12.31 -15.27 -24.81
C LYS A 122 11.08 -16.04 -24.34
N SER A 123 11.19 -16.80 -23.25
CA SER A 123 10.11 -17.63 -22.69
C SER A 123 9.80 -17.30 -21.23
N ARG A 124 8.54 -17.44 -20.81
CA ARG A 124 8.14 -17.33 -19.40
C ARG A 124 8.75 -18.46 -18.58
N TRP A 125 8.88 -19.65 -19.18
CA TRP A 125 9.56 -20.79 -18.57
C TRP A 125 10.99 -20.45 -18.15
N GLY A 126 11.78 -19.86 -19.05
CA GLY A 126 13.17 -19.47 -18.77
C GLY A 126 13.26 -18.42 -17.65
N ALA A 127 12.40 -17.41 -17.69
CA ALA A 127 12.33 -16.39 -16.65
C ALA A 127 11.96 -16.98 -15.27
N ALA A 128 10.95 -17.87 -15.22
CA ALA A 128 10.49 -18.49 -13.98
C ALA A 128 11.60 -19.35 -13.34
N LEU A 129 12.32 -20.13 -14.15
CA LEU A 129 13.44 -20.93 -13.67
C LEU A 129 14.60 -20.06 -13.18
N ALA A 130 14.98 -19.02 -13.91
CA ALA A 130 16.06 -18.12 -13.51
C ALA A 130 15.72 -17.34 -12.22
N ALA A 131 14.45 -16.97 -12.03
CA ALA A 131 14.00 -16.30 -10.81
C ALA A 131 13.97 -17.22 -9.57
N GLN A 132 13.69 -18.51 -9.75
CA GLN A 132 13.56 -19.46 -8.64
C GLN A 132 14.87 -20.20 -8.31
N SER A 133 15.82 -20.23 -9.23
CA SER A 133 17.11 -20.89 -9.04
C SER A 133 18.17 -19.95 -8.49
N GLN A 134 19.00 -20.48 -7.58
CA GLN A 134 20.18 -19.77 -7.11
C GLN A 134 21.24 -19.72 -8.22
N GLN A 135 21.60 -18.52 -8.68
CA GLN A 135 22.52 -18.34 -9.81
C GLN A 135 24.00 -18.50 -9.43
N HIS A 136 24.36 -18.25 -8.17
CA HIS A 136 25.76 -18.21 -7.74
C HIS A 136 25.93 -18.83 -6.33
N PRO A 137 27.06 -19.51 -6.02
CA PRO A 137 27.28 -20.12 -4.70
C PRO A 137 27.16 -19.15 -3.52
N HIS A 138 27.59 -17.89 -3.72
CA HIS A 138 27.47 -16.83 -2.72
C HIS A 138 26.05 -16.23 -2.72
N PRO A 139 25.28 -16.30 -1.61
CA PRO A 139 23.86 -15.95 -1.59
C PRO A 139 23.56 -14.44 -1.65
N LEU A 140 24.56 -13.59 -1.36
CA LEU A 140 24.40 -12.12 -1.47
C LEU A 140 24.76 -11.56 -2.84
N LEU A 141 25.12 -12.41 -3.81
CA LEU A 141 25.45 -12.00 -5.18
C LEU A 141 24.43 -12.61 -6.13
N TRP A 142 24.15 -11.92 -7.24
CA TRP A 142 23.22 -12.40 -8.28
C TRP A 142 21.85 -12.78 -7.72
N ILE A 143 21.28 -11.88 -6.91
CA ILE A 143 19.97 -12.09 -6.30
C ILE A 143 18.92 -11.90 -7.38
N THR A 144 18.30 -13.00 -7.80
CA THR A 144 17.24 -13.02 -8.80
C THR A 144 15.86 -13.07 -8.14
N GLU A 145 14.95 -12.23 -8.61
CA GLU A 145 13.53 -12.29 -8.27
C GLU A 145 12.71 -12.04 -9.54
N MET A 146 11.46 -12.49 -9.59
CA MET A 146 10.55 -12.10 -10.67
C MET A 146 10.39 -10.58 -10.67
N ALA A 147 10.51 -9.96 -11.85
CA ALA A 147 10.33 -8.51 -11.97
C ALA A 147 8.85 -8.16 -11.70
N PRO A 148 8.56 -7.16 -10.83
CA PRO A 148 7.22 -6.60 -10.72
C PRO A 148 6.79 -5.97 -12.04
N GLU A 149 5.49 -5.82 -12.26
CA GLU A 149 4.96 -5.08 -13.41
C GLU A 149 5.62 -3.69 -13.50
N PRO A 150 5.95 -3.16 -14.70
CA PRO A 150 6.62 -1.87 -14.88
C PRO A 150 5.98 -0.70 -14.10
N ARG A 151 4.64 -0.70 -13.98
CA ARG A 151 3.87 0.32 -13.23
C ARG A 151 4.04 0.19 -11.72
N ASP A 152 4.26 -1.03 -11.24
CA ASP A 152 4.42 -1.42 -9.84
C ASP A 152 5.88 -1.28 -9.36
N VAL A 153 6.86 -1.12 -10.26
CA VAL A 153 8.27 -0.95 -9.89
C VAL A 153 8.49 0.32 -9.06
N SER A 154 9.15 0.17 -7.91
CA SER A 154 9.58 1.28 -7.05
C SER A 154 11.04 1.66 -7.36
N TRP A 155 11.22 2.54 -8.36
CA TRP A 155 12.54 2.94 -8.87
C TRP A 155 13.46 3.52 -7.79
N ARG A 156 12.92 4.30 -6.84
CA ARG A 156 13.69 4.91 -5.75
C ARG A 156 14.28 3.86 -4.80
N SER A 157 13.54 2.79 -4.55
CA SER A 157 13.95 1.69 -3.68
C SER A 157 15.02 0.81 -4.31
N LEU A 158 15.04 0.68 -5.64
CA LEU A 158 16.05 -0.10 -6.37
C LEU A 158 17.47 0.47 -6.29
N VAL A 159 17.62 1.76 -5.98
CA VAL A 159 18.93 2.41 -5.83
C VAL A 159 19.60 2.01 -4.50
N ILE A 160 18.83 1.50 -3.54
CA ILE A 160 19.35 1.16 -2.20
C ILE A 160 20.16 -0.14 -2.29
N PRO A 161 21.43 -0.15 -1.83
CA PRO A 161 22.25 -1.36 -1.83
C PRO A 161 21.67 -2.42 -0.89
N TYR A 162 21.69 -3.69 -1.30
CA TYR A 162 21.08 -4.79 -0.56
C TYR A 162 21.69 -4.96 0.84
N ARG A 163 23.00 -4.68 0.98
CA ARG A 163 23.73 -4.78 2.26
C ARG A 163 23.21 -3.86 3.36
N ILE A 164 22.59 -2.73 3.03
CA ILE A 164 22.05 -1.78 4.01
C ILE A 164 20.54 -2.02 4.21
N LEU A 165 19.89 -2.73 3.28
CA LEU A 165 18.44 -2.96 3.30
C LEU A 165 17.93 -3.62 4.59
N TRP A 166 18.72 -4.51 5.20
CA TRP A 166 18.33 -5.14 6.47
C TRP A 166 18.27 -4.14 7.64
N LEU A 167 19.17 -3.15 7.68
CA LEU A 167 19.13 -2.06 8.67
C LEU A 167 17.88 -1.19 8.49
N TYR A 168 17.52 -0.85 7.24
CA TYR A 168 16.27 -0.14 6.95
C TYR A 168 15.04 -0.95 7.39
N LYS A 169 15.02 -2.26 7.13
CA LYS A 169 13.93 -3.14 7.56
C LYS A 169 13.77 -3.17 9.08
N ILE A 170 14.87 -3.32 9.83
CA ILE A 170 14.85 -3.30 11.29
C ILE A 170 14.42 -1.92 11.80
N GLY A 171 14.97 -0.84 11.24
CA GLY A 171 14.62 0.53 11.59
C GLY A 171 13.13 0.81 11.43
N VAL A 172 12.51 0.32 10.35
CA VAL A 172 11.06 0.46 10.11
C VAL A 172 10.23 -0.34 11.12
N VAL A 173 10.64 -1.57 11.48
CA VAL A 173 9.95 -2.36 12.50
C VAL A 173 10.05 -1.69 13.88
N LEU A 174 11.24 -1.19 14.22
CA LEU A 174 11.47 -0.45 15.47
C LEU A 174 10.62 0.82 15.50
N ALA A 175 10.64 1.64 14.45
CA ALA A 175 9.84 2.85 14.35
C ALA A 175 8.33 2.56 14.44
N ALA A 176 7.85 1.49 13.80
CA ALA A 176 6.46 1.06 13.88
C ALA A 176 6.06 0.62 15.30
N SER A 177 6.95 -0.11 15.99
CA SER A 177 6.73 -0.54 17.37
C SER A 177 6.70 0.64 18.33
N LEU A 178 7.62 1.60 18.17
CA LEU A 178 7.66 2.84 18.95
C LEU A 178 6.40 3.68 18.71
N LEU A 179 5.96 3.79 17.45
CA LEU A 179 4.71 4.47 17.11
C LEU A 179 3.52 3.80 17.79
N THR A 180 3.47 2.47 17.77
CA THR A 180 2.41 1.67 18.44
C THR A 180 2.36 1.94 19.94
N ILE A 181 3.52 1.93 20.61
CA ILE A 181 3.63 2.19 22.06
C ILE A 181 3.27 3.64 22.38
N PHE A 182 3.80 4.59 21.62
CA PHE A 182 3.52 6.01 21.81
C PHE A 182 2.03 6.33 21.65
N PHE A 183 1.34 5.62 20.75
CA PHE A 183 -0.10 5.78 20.54
C PHE A 183 -0.98 5.24 21.68
N ALA A 184 -0.42 4.46 22.60
CA ALA A 184 -1.14 4.07 23.81
C ALA A 184 -1.47 5.29 24.67
N ILE A 185 -0.63 6.33 24.66
CA ILE A 185 -0.82 7.57 25.45
C ILE A 185 -2.08 8.33 25.02
N PRO A 186 -2.27 8.74 23.75
CA PRO A 186 -3.50 9.44 23.34
C PRO A 186 -4.75 8.56 23.48
N VAL A 187 -4.65 7.25 23.25
CA VAL A 187 -5.78 6.32 23.42
C VAL A 187 -6.22 6.25 24.89
N THR A 188 -5.27 6.05 25.81
CA THR A 188 -5.56 6.01 27.26
C THR A 188 -6.01 7.37 27.78
N ALA A 189 -5.44 8.47 27.28
CA ALA A 189 -5.90 9.82 27.61
C ALA A 189 -7.36 10.06 27.17
N VAL A 190 -7.72 9.67 25.95
CA VAL A 190 -9.10 9.74 25.45
C VAL A 190 -10.06 8.88 26.29
N GLN A 191 -9.67 7.64 26.58
CA GLN A 191 -10.47 6.74 27.43
C GLN A 191 -10.61 7.29 28.87
N GLY A 192 -9.58 7.97 29.39
CA GLY A 192 -9.61 8.68 30.66
C GLY A 192 -10.57 9.88 30.66
N ILE A 193 -10.58 10.66 29.58
CA ILE A 193 -11.52 11.79 29.39
C ILE A 193 -12.96 11.28 29.25
N ALA A 194 -13.18 10.17 28.55
CA ALA A 194 -14.51 9.54 28.44
C ALA A 194 -15.05 9.04 29.79
N ARG A 195 -14.18 8.73 30.75
CA ARG A 195 -14.51 8.44 32.16
C ARG A 195 -14.43 9.70 33.04
N PHE A 196 -14.92 10.83 32.53
CA PHE A 196 -14.86 12.17 33.16
C PHE A 196 -15.31 12.22 34.62
N GLU A 197 -16.24 11.35 35.04
CA GLU A 197 -16.71 11.28 36.42
C GLU A 197 -15.62 10.86 37.43
N LYS A 198 -14.63 10.06 37.00
CA LYS A 198 -13.47 9.68 37.84
C LYS A 198 -12.39 10.78 37.83
N LEU A 199 -12.24 11.51 36.72
CA LEU A 199 -11.28 12.61 36.58
C LEU A 199 -11.66 13.84 37.44
N LYS A 200 -12.97 14.02 37.70
CA LYS A 200 -13.53 15.04 38.60
C LYS A 200 -12.95 14.99 40.03
N LYS A 201 -12.52 13.81 40.49
CA LYS A 201 -11.87 13.62 41.79
C LYS A 201 -10.40 14.02 41.82
N TRP A 202 -9.72 14.04 40.67
CA TRP A 202 -8.26 14.25 40.57
C TRP A 202 -7.88 15.65 40.05
N PHE A 203 -8.78 16.37 39.38
CA PHE A 203 -8.48 17.69 38.78
C PHE A 203 -9.62 18.73 39.03
N PRO A 204 -9.56 19.52 40.12
CA PRO A 204 -10.60 20.51 40.49
C PRO A 204 -10.94 21.61 39.47
N PRO A 205 -10.03 22.10 38.59
CA PRO A 205 -10.35 23.12 37.58
C PRO A 205 -11.38 22.68 36.53
N ALA A 206 -11.61 21.38 36.34
CA ALA A 206 -12.56 20.86 35.36
C ALA A 206 -14.03 21.16 35.70
N MET A 207 -14.34 21.59 36.93
CA MET A 207 -15.69 22.06 37.31
C MET A 207 -16.12 23.34 36.57
N ALA A 208 -15.19 24.17 36.09
CA ALA A 208 -15.51 25.41 35.37
C ALA A 208 -16.25 25.16 34.03
N VAL A 209 -16.10 23.96 33.45
CA VAL A 209 -16.75 23.56 32.20
C VAL A 209 -18.24 23.22 32.40
N GLN A 210 -18.68 22.96 33.64
CA GLN A 210 -20.09 22.69 33.95
C GLN A 210 -20.99 23.95 33.91
N LEU A 211 -20.43 25.16 33.79
CA LEU A 211 -21.24 26.39 33.78
C LEU A 211 -22.11 26.57 32.52
N ILE A 212 -21.87 25.80 31.45
CA ILE A 212 -22.63 25.92 30.19
C ILE A 212 -23.42 24.61 29.95
N PRO A 213 -24.75 24.61 30.12
CA PRO A 213 -25.57 23.42 29.87
C PRO A 213 -25.44 23.00 28.39
N GLY A 214 -25.19 21.71 28.16
CA GLY A 214 -24.99 21.11 26.82
C GLY A 214 -23.52 20.96 26.37
N LEU A 215 -22.64 21.89 26.76
CA LEU A 215 -21.20 21.81 26.39
C LEU A 215 -20.50 20.64 27.10
N SER A 216 -20.89 20.37 28.34
CA SER A 216 -20.43 19.21 29.13
C SER A 216 -20.65 17.88 28.39
N SER A 217 -21.83 17.64 27.80
CA SER A 217 -22.15 16.37 27.14
C SER A 217 -21.40 16.18 25.81
N ILE A 218 -21.21 17.28 25.06
CA ILE A 218 -20.42 17.25 23.81
C ILE A 218 -18.94 17.03 24.11
N LEU A 219 -18.41 17.68 25.14
CA LEU A 219 -17.00 17.61 25.51
C LEU A 219 -16.62 16.26 26.14
N THR A 220 -17.54 15.63 26.88
CA THR A 220 -17.27 14.35 27.57
C THR A 220 -17.57 13.12 26.72
N GLY A 221 -18.53 13.18 25.78
CA GLY A 221 -18.89 12.03 24.94
C GLY A 221 -18.36 12.08 23.51
N TYR A 222 -18.56 13.20 22.81
CA TYR A 222 -18.33 13.27 21.36
C TYR A 222 -16.90 13.69 21.00
N LEU A 223 -16.36 14.71 21.68
CA LEU A 223 -15.02 15.22 21.40
C LEU A 223 -13.91 14.16 21.52
N PRO A 224 -13.86 13.32 22.57
CA PRO A 224 -12.81 12.29 22.70
C PRO A 224 -12.90 11.25 21.57
N SER A 225 -14.12 10.90 21.15
CA SER A 225 -14.40 9.97 20.06
C SER A 225 -13.93 10.51 18.69
N VAL A 226 -14.17 11.79 18.41
CA VAL A 226 -13.69 12.44 17.17
C VAL A 226 -12.17 12.55 17.13
N ILE A 227 -11.55 12.95 18.25
CA ILE A 227 -10.09 13.05 18.37
C ILE A 227 -9.44 11.67 18.12
N LEU A 228 -9.96 10.63 18.74
CA LEU A 228 -9.45 9.27 18.56
C LEU A 228 -9.63 8.76 17.13
N LYS A 229 -10.80 8.97 16.52
CA LYS A 229 -11.06 8.58 15.13
C LYS A 229 -10.12 9.33 14.17
N GLY A 230 -9.86 10.61 14.41
CA GLY A 230 -8.89 11.40 13.65
C GLY A 230 -7.46 10.87 13.78
N PHE A 231 -7.04 10.51 14.99
CA PHE A 231 -5.73 9.91 15.24
C PHE A 231 -5.58 8.55 14.55
N ILE A 232 -6.56 7.65 14.70
CA ILE A 232 -6.57 6.34 14.03
C ILE A 232 -6.55 6.48 12.50
N TYR A 233 -7.22 7.51 11.95
CA TYR A 233 -7.24 7.78 10.52
C TYR A 233 -5.86 8.14 9.95
N ILE A 234 -5.01 8.82 10.73
CA ILE A 234 -3.66 9.24 10.28
C ILE A 234 -2.67 8.06 10.25
N VAL A 235 -2.86 7.05 11.11
CA VAL A 235 -1.89 5.96 11.30
C VAL A 235 -1.59 5.17 10.02
N PRO A 236 -2.58 4.73 9.22
CA PRO A 236 -2.30 4.03 7.97
C PRO A 236 -1.38 4.81 7.02
N PHE A 237 -1.53 6.14 6.94
CA PHE A 237 -0.68 6.99 6.10
C PHE A 237 0.74 7.11 6.65
N ALA A 238 0.89 7.23 7.98
CA ALA A 238 2.20 7.21 8.63
C ALA A 238 2.92 5.87 8.41
N MET A 239 2.21 4.74 8.56
CA MET A 239 2.74 3.40 8.31
C MET A 239 3.14 3.20 6.85
N LEU A 240 2.36 3.73 5.90
CA LEU A 240 2.72 3.72 4.48
C LEU A 240 4.01 4.53 4.21
N GLY A 241 4.16 5.69 4.84
CA GLY A 241 5.41 6.48 4.76
C GLY A 241 6.63 5.69 5.25
N MET A 242 6.49 4.99 6.39
CA MET A 242 7.55 4.13 6.91
C MET A 242 7.81 2.90 6.01
N ALA A 243 6.77 2.32 5.40
CA ALA A 243 6.93 1.21 4.47
C ALA A 243 7.69 1.62 3.20
N LYS A 244 7.43 2.82 2.66
CA LYS A 244 8.19 3.40 1.53
C LYS A 244 9.67 3.60 1.88
N ALA A 245 9.97 4.02 3.10
CA ALA A 245 11.35 4.14 3.58
C ALA A 245 12.07 2.79 3.74
N ALA A 246 11.35 1.65 3.74
CA ALA A 246 11.95 0.33 3.91
C ALA A 246 12.73 -0.19 2.70
N GLY A 247 12.61 0.46 1.53
CA GLY A 247 13.29 0.02 0.30
C GLY A 247 12.68 -1.23 -0.35
N CYS A 248 11.35 -1.35 -0.34
CA CYS A 248 10.67 -2.45 -1.04
C CYS A 248 10.75 -2.27 -2.56
N ILE A 249 10.90 -3.39 -3.29
CA ILE A 249 11.15 -3.39 -4.75
C ILE A 249 9.95 -2.88 -5.54
N SER A 250 8.74 -3.14 -5.06
CA SER A 250 7.48 -2.79 -5.71
C SER A 250 6.56 -2.01 -4.78
N LYS A 251 5.70 -1.19 -5.36
CA LYS A 251 4.69 -0.40 -4.64
C LYS A 251 3.66 -1.31 -3.97
N SER A 252 3.29 -2.42 -4.62
CA SER A 252 2.47 -3.48 -4.05
C SER A 252 3.06 -4.05 -2.77
N LYS A 253 4.37 -4.37 -2.76
CA LYS A 253 5.07 -4.88 -1.56
C LYS A 253 5.15 -3.80 -0.47
N GLU A 254 5.29 -2.52 -0.83
CA GLU A 254 5.22 -1.39 0.12
C GLU A 254 3.84 -1.32 0.80
N GLU A 255 2.76 -1.41 0.04
CA GLU A 255 1.39 -1.38 0.57
C GLU A 255 1.04 -2.63 1.40
N ILE A 256 1.47 -3.82 0.96
CA ILE A 256 1.34 -5.06 1.75
C ILE A 256 2.09 -4.93 3.08
N LYS A 257 3.29 -4.35 3.09
CA LYS A 257 4.03 -4.12 4.33
C LYS A 257 3.32 -3.12 5.24
N ALA A 258 2.80 -2.03 4.68
CA ALA A 258 2.00 -1.05 5.42
C ALA A 258 0.73 -1.70 6.01
N CYS A 259 0.04 -2.53 5.23
CA CYS A 259 -1.13 -3.32 5.65
C CYS A 259 -0.81 -4.16 6.89
N ASN A 260 0.28 -4.93 6.86
CA ASN A 260 0.72 -5.72 8.02
C ASN A 260 1.00 -4.85 9.26
N MET A 261 1.71 -3.74 9.08
CA MET A 261 2.03 -2.82 10.19
C MET A 261 0.77 -2.20 10.80
N VAL A 262 -0.20 -1.81 9.97
CA VAL A 262 -1.50 -1.27 10.43
C VAL A 262 -2.31 -2.33 11.15
N PHE A 263 -2.34 -3.58 10.67
CA PHE A 263 -3.07 -4.66 11.35
C PHE A 263 -2.55 -4.89 12.77
N TYR A 264 -1.22 -5.04 12.95
CA TYR A 264 -0.65 -5.22 14.29
C TYR A 264 -0.86 -3.99 15.18
N PHE A 265 -0.81 -2.79 14.60
CA PHE A 265 -1.13 -1.57 15.33
C PHE A 265 -2.59 -1.58 15.83
N LEU A 266 -3.55 -1.92 14.97
CA LEU A 266 -4.98 -1.99 15.33
C LEU A 266 -5.23 -3.10 16.37
N LEU A 267 -4.57 -4.25 16.21
CA LEU A 267 -4.63 -5.34 17.17
C LEU A 267 -4.16 -4.90 18.56
N GLY A 268 -3.00 -4.23 18.64
CA GLY A 268 -2.46 -3.72 19.91
C GLY A 268 -3.30 -2.58 20.50
N ASN A 269 -3.56 -1.53 19.72
CA ASN A 269 -4.14 -0.29 20.23
C ASN A 269 -5.68 -0.29 20.29
N VAL A 270 -6.36 -0.89 19.31
CA VAL A 270 -7.83 -0.87 19.27
C VAL A 270 -8.41 -2.07 20.00
N PHE A 271 -7.85 -3.26 19.79
CA PHE A 271 -8.35 -4.46 20.47
C PHE A 271 -7.75 -4.62 21.88
N PHE A 272 -6.45 -4.87 22.02
CA PHE A 272 -5.85 -5.18 23.33
C PHE A 272 -5.93 -4.02 24.34
N LEU A 273 -5.56 -2.80 23.95
CA LEU A 273 -5.65 -1.67 24.89
C LEU A 273 -7.09 -1.36 25.32
N SER A 274 -8.09 -1.47 24.44
CA SER A 274 -9.48 -1.22 24.84
C SER A 274 -9.99 -2.30 25.79
N VAL A 275 -9.62 -3.56 25.57
CA VAL A 275 -9.93 -4.68 26.46
C VAL A 275 -9.25 -4.50 27.84
N LEU A 276 -7.96 -4.17 27.85
CA LEU A 276 -7.14 -4.06 29.06
C LEU A 276 -7.35 -2.75 29.85
N SER A 277 -7.76 -1.66 29.20
CA SER A 277 -8.14 -0.39 29.86
C SER A 277 -9.54 -0.45 30.49
N GLY A 278 -10.35 -1.37 29.97
CA GLY A 278 -11.68 -1.70 30.46
C GLY A 278 -11.66 -2.31 31.85
N SER A 279 -10.81 -3.32 32.01
CA SER A 279 -10.34 -3.91 33.27
C SER A 279 -9.37 -2.92 33.93
N LEU A 280 -9.28 -2.88 35.26
CA LEU A 280 -8.55 -1.79 35.94
C LEU A 280 -7.07 -1.78 35.52
N LEU A 281 -6.48 -0.60 35.30
CA LEU A 281 -5.04 -0.43 35.07
C LEU A 281 -4.18 -1.10 36.17
N ASP A 282 -4.77 -1.31 37.35
CA ASP A 282 -4.18 -2.04 38.47
C ASP A 282 -3.99 -3.55 38.18
N GLU A 283 -4.85 -4.19 37.37
CA GLU A 283 -4.73 -5.61 36.99
C GLU A 283 -3.59 -5.87 35.99
N ILE A 284 -3.17 -4.87 35.21
CA ILE A 284 -2.04 -5.00 34.28
C ILE A 284 -0.75 -5.30 35.06
N GLY A 285 -0.57 -4.69 36.24
CA GLY A 285 0.58 -4.95 37.11
C GLY A 285 0.59 -6.38 37.69
N GLU A 286 -0.58 -6.93 38.03
CA GLU A 286 -0.73 -8.30 38.54
C GLU A 286 -0.65 -9.37 37.43
N SER A 287 -1.13 -9.07 36.22
CA SER A 287 -1.09 -10.02 35.10
C SER A 287 0.34 -10.35 34.63
N PHE A 288 1.27 -9.39 34.75
CA PHE A 288 2.69 -9.63 34.46
C PHE A 288 3.40 -10.44 35.55
N THR A 289 2.88 -10.47 36.78
CA THR A 289 3.49 -11.22 37.89
C THR A 289 3.01 -12.69 37.95
N HIS A 290 1.82 -13.00 37.43
CA HIS A 290 1.31 -14.37 37.33
C HIS A 290 0.80 -14.74 35.91
N PRO A 291 1.68 -15.23 35.01
CA PRO A 291 1.31 -15.52 33.61
C PRO A 291 0.31 -16.68 33.44
N LYS A 292 0.06 -17.48 34.49
CA LYS A 292 -0.92 -18.58 34.46
C LYS A 292 -2.37 -18.08 34.39
N ASP A 293 -2.63 -16.87 34.89
CA ASP A 293 -3.99 -16.31 34.99
C ASP A 293 -4.34 -15.41 33.79
N PHE A 294 -3.41 -15.21 32.86
CA PHE A 294 -3.59 -14.36 31.69
C PHE A 294 -4.85 -14.71 30.87
N PRO A 295 -5.14 -15.99 30.53
CA PRO A 295 -6.35 -16.33 29.78
C PRO A 295 -7.64 -15.95 30.52
N SER A 296 -7.69 -16.16 31.84
CA SER A 296 -8.85 -15.79 32.68
C SER A 296 -9.04 -14.29 32.77
N HIS A 297 -7.98 -13.51 32.98
CA HIS A 297 -8.05 -12.04 32.97
C HIS A 297 -8.53 -11.52 31.61
N LEU A 298 -7.95 -12.04 30.52
CA LEU A 298 -8.35 -11.67 29.17
C LEU A 298 -9.83 -12.00 28.92
N ALA A 299 -10.31 -13.17 29.31
CA ALA A 299 -11.71 -13.56 29.12
C ALA A 299 -12.69 -12.67 29.89
N SER A 300 -12.36 -12.30 31.13
CA SER A 300 -13.15 -11.36 31.94
C SER A 300 -13.22 -9.98 31.27
N ALA A 301 -12.05 -9.44 30.88
CA ALA A 301 -11.92 -8.14 30.25
C ALA A 301 -12.65 -8.07 28.89
N VAL A 302 -12.50 -9.09 28.05
CA VAL A 302 -13.20 -9.20 26.76
C VAL A 302 -14.71 -9.23 26.97
N SER A 303 -15.20 -10.02 27.93
CA SER A 303 -16.63 -10.10 28.24
C SER A 303 -17.21 -8.76 28.70
N ALA A 304 -16.46 -8.00 29.51
CA ALA A 304 -16.88 -6.69 30.00
C ALA A 304 -16.97 -5.61 28.90
N GLN A 305 -16.22 -5.77 27.80
CA GLN A 305 -16.15 -4.78 26.71
C GLN A 305 -17.04 -5.12 25.50
N ALA A 306 -17.93 -6.10 25.60
CA ALA A 306 -18.81 -6.51 24.50
C ALA A 306 -19.64 -5.35 23.92
N ASP A 307 -20.25 -4.53 24.79
CA ASP A 307 -21.11 -3.40 24.38
C ASP A 307 -20.33 -2.32 23.63
N PHE A 308 -19.08 -2.09 24.02
CA PHE A 308 -18.18 -1.16 23.33
C PHE A 308 -17.91 -1.63 21.90
N PHE A 309 -17.53 -2.90 21.71
CA PHE A 309 -17.24 -3.43 20.38
C PHE A 309 -18.48 -3.60 19.49
N MET A 310 -19.65 -3.88 20.07
CA MET A 310 -20.92 -3.83 19.34
C MET A 310 -21.17 -2.43 18.79
N THR A 311 -21.01 -1.40 19.63
CA THR A 311 -21.18 0.01 19.21
C THR A 311 -20.12 0.43 18.20
N TYR A 312 -18.88 -0.05 18.35
CA TYR A 312 -17.79 0.19 17.40
C TYR A 312 -18.12 -0.37 16.00
N ILE A 313 -18.52 -1.64 15.89
CA ILE A 313 -18.89 -2.26 14.60
C ILE A 313 -20.10 -1.57 13.98
N LEU A 314 -21.12 -1.24 14.78
CA LEU A 314 -22.31 -0.56 14.27
C LEU A 314 -21.97 0.85 13.75
N THR A 315 -21.13 1.59 14.48
CA THR A 315 -20.69 2.93 14.09
C THR A 315 -19.80 2.87 12.86
N ASP A 316 -18.83 1.95 12.82
CA ASP A 316 -17.94 1.79 11.65
C ASP A 316 -18.73 1.33 10.42
N GLY A 317 -19.68 0.41 10.57
CA GLY A 317 -20.54 -0.04 9.48
C GLY A 317 -21.43 1.07 8.94
N LEU A 318 -22.30 1.63 9.79
CA LEU A 318 -23.26 2.63 9.32
C LEU A 318 -22.58 3.92 8.91
N SER A 319 -21.72 4.50 9.75
CA SER A 319 -21.08 5.79 9.46
C SER A 319 -19.88 5.64 8.53
N GLY A 320 -19.08 4.59 8.66
CA GLY A 320 -17.88 4.39 7.84
C GLY A 320 -18.25 4.10 6.39
N PHE A 321 -19.16 3.15 6.12
CA PHE A 321 -19.60 2.89 4.75
C PHE A 321 -20.39 4.07 4.15
N SER A 322 -21.16 4.82 4.93
CA SER A 322 -21.81 6.05 4.46
C SER A 322 -20.81 7.15 4.09
N LEU A 323 -19.71 7.26 4.84
CA LEU A 323 -18.63 8.20 4.50
C LEU A 323 -17.80 7.71 3.32
N GLU A 324 -17.60 6.40 3.19
CA GLU A 324 -16.89 5.82 2.07
C GLU A 324 -17.70 6.05 0.79
N ILE A 325 -19.01 5.77 0.73
CA ILE A 325 -19.83 6.03 -0.48
C ILE A 325 -19.91 7.52 -0.84
N LEU A 326 -19.99 8.41 0.16
CA LEU A 326 -20.02 9.86 -0.07
C LEU A 326 -18.68 10.41 -0.59
N GLN A 327 -17.57 9.75 -0.27
CA GLN A 327 -16.21 10.17 -0.60
C GLN A 327 -15.95 11.68 -0.38
N PRO A 328 -16.24 12.23 0.82
CA PRO A 328 -16.19 13.66 1.06
C PRO A 328 -14.80 14.26 0.83
N GLY A 329 -13.74 13.48 1.07
CA GLY A 329 -12.36 13.89 0.80
C GLY A 329 -12.09 14.14 -0.69
N LEU A 330 -12.60 13.27 -1.57
CA LEU A 330 -12.45 13.44 -3.02
C LEU A 330 -13.28 14.62 -3.50
N LEU A 331 -14.54 14.72 -3.07
CA LEU A 331 -15.42 15.83 -3.42
C LEU A 331 -14.85 17.18 -2.97
N PHE A 332 -14.33 17.26 -1.75
CA PHE A 332 -13.73 18.48 -1.21
C PHE A 332 -12.47 18.87 -1.99
N TRP A 333 -11.60 17.90 -2.32
CA TRP A 333 -10.42 18.15 -3.14
C TRP A 333 -10.77 18.64 -4.54
N ASP A 334 -11.80 18.04 -5.16
CA ASP A 334 -12.24 18.45 -6.49
C ASP A 334 -12.90 19.85 -6.47
N VAL A 335 -13.62 20.20 -5.41
CA VAL A 335 -14.14 21.56 -5.18
C VAL A 335 -13.00 22.57 -5.01
N ILE A 336 -12.00 22.28 -4.16
CA ILE A 336 -10.82 23.14 -4.01
C ILE A 336 -10.10 23.33 -5.34
N LYS A 337 -9.91 22.25 -6.08
CA LYS A 337 -9.25 22.28 -7.38
C LYS A 337 -10.08 23.09 -8.38
N SER A 338 -11.41 22.95 -8.40
CA SER A 338 -12.29 23.74 -9.25
C SER A 338 -12.18 25.24 -8.95
N ILE A 339 -12.12 25.62 -7.67
CA ILE A 339 -12.00 27.02 -7.23
C ILE A 339 -10.61 27.58 -7.55
N THR A 340 -9.55 26.80 -7.34
CA THR A 340 -8.16 27.27 -7.49
C THR A 340 -7.65 27.22 -8.94
N PHE A 341 -8.12 26.24 -9.73
CA PHE A 341 -7.56 25.95 -11.06
C PHE A 341 -8.45 26.31 -12.26
N GLY A 342 -9.63 26.91 -12.06
CA GLY A 342 -10.46 27.42 -13.15
C GLY A 342 -11.25 26.33 -13.91
N ARG A 343 -12.49 26.68 -14.30
CA ARG A 343 -13.54 25.79 -14.83
C ARG A 343 -13.30 25.17 -16.22
N GLY A 344 -12.16 25.42 -16.88
CA GLY A 344 -11.92 25.04 -18.29
C GLY A 344 -11.01 23.83 -18.53
N LYS A 345 -10.48 23.20 -17.47
CA LYS A 345 -9.45 22.17 -17.60
C LYS A 345 -10.01 20.86 -18.16
N LYS A 346 -9.31 20.24 -19.12
CA LYS A 346 -9.47 18.80 -19.39
C LYS A 346 -9.18 18.08 -18.08
N LYS A 347 -10.19 17.39 -17.53
CA LYS A 347 -10.04 16.53 -16.36
C LYS A 347 -9.07 15.40 -16.75
N ASN A 348 -7.78 15.57 -16.49
CA ASN A 348 -6.94 14.40 -16.31
C ASN A 348 -7.55 13.70 -15.09
N PRO A 349 -8.13 12.49 -15.24
CA PRO A 349 -8.65 11.77 -14.10
C PRO A 349 -7.45 11.53 -13.18
N TYR A 350 -7.51 12.08 -11.98
CA TYR A 350 -6.58 11.65 -10.95
C TYR A 350 -7.03 10.24 -10.59
N LEU A 351 -6.27 9.23 -11.03
CA LEU A 351 -6.58 7.83 -10.82
C LEU A 351 -6.46 7.56 -9.32
N TYR A 352 -7.58 7.33 -8.63
CA TYR A 352 -7.57 6.98 -7.22
C TYR A 352 -7.51 5.46 -7.10
N SER A 353 -6.39 4.96 -6.59
CA SER A 353 -6.26 3.56 -6.18
C SER A 353 -7.07 3.32 -4.91
N LEU A 354 -7.70 2.15 -4.83
CA LEU A 354 -8.26 1.65 -3.59
C LEU A 354 -7.14 1.54 -2.54
N ALA A 355 -7.36 2.09 -1.35
CA ALA A 355 -6.37 2.12 -0.28
C ALA A 355 -6.30 0.77 0.47
N TYR A 356 -5.74 -0.25 -0.17
CA TYR A 356 -5.66 -1.63 0.35
C TYR A 356 -5.05 -1.69 1.75
N PHE A 357 -3.97 -0.91 1.99
CA PHE A 357 -3.28 -0.83 3.27
C PHE A 357 -4.13 -0.31 4.44
N ARG A 358 -5.25 0.37 4.16
CA ARG A 358 -6.21 0.86 5.17
C ARG A 358 -7.40 -0.08 5.31
N ILE A 359 -8.00 -0.47 4.19
CA ILE A 359 -9.27 -1.22 4.17
C ILE A 359 -9.06 -2.65 4.69
N ILE A 360 -8.02 -3.35 4.20
CA ILE A 360 -7.79 -4.76 4.58
C ILE A 360 -7.60 -4.91 6.10
N PRO A 361 -6.75 -4.12 6.78
CA PRO A 361 -6.58 -4.23 8.23
C PRO A 361 -7.83 -3.90 9.03
N MET A 362 -8.63 -2.90 8.61
CA MET A 362 -9.87 -2.52 9.29
C MET A 362 -10.90 -3.64 9.22
N VAL A 363 -11.14 -4.19 8.02
CA VAL A 363 -12.06 -5.32 7.83
C VAL A 363 -11.56 -6.56 8.58
N SER A 364 -10.24 -6.81 8.57
CA SER A 364 -9.63 -7.93 9.30
C SER A 364 -9.77 -7.77 10.82
N LEU A 365 -9.74 -6.54 11.35
CA LEU A 365 -10.03 -6.26 12.75
C LEU A 365 -11.48 -6.57 13.09
N SER A 366 -12.44 -6.22 12.22
CA SER A 366 -13.85 -6.57 12.39
C SER A 366 -14.07 -8.09 12.38
N VAL A 367 -13.38 -8.83 11.51
CA VAL A 367 -13.37 -10.31 11.53
C VAL A 367 -12.80 -10.83 12.85
N LEU A 368 -11.71 -10.22 13.35
CA LEU A 368 -11.09 -10.61 14.62
C LEU A 368 -12.02 -10.42 15.80
N ILE A 369 -12.64 -9.24 15.93
CA ILE A 369 -13.63 -8.94 16.96
C ILE A 369 -14.79 -9.93 16.85
N GLY A 370 -15.35 -10.11 15.64
CA GLY A 370 -16.42 -11.05 15.38
C GLY A 370 -16.13 -12.47 15.83
N THR A 371 -14.94 -12.97 15.52
CA THR A 371 -14.51 -14.33 15.84
C THR A 371 -14.33 -14.51 17.34
N VAL A 372 -13.67 -13.55 18.02
CA VAL A 372 -13.46 -13.61 19.48
C VAL A 372 -14.80 -13.52 20.23
N TYR A 373 -15.69 -12.62 19.80
CA TYR A 373 -16.99 -12.41 20.46
C TYR A 373 -18.06 -13.43 20.07
N ALA A 374 -17.86 -14.25 19.04
CA ALA A 374 -18.80 -15.31 18.65
C ALA A 374 -19.15 -16.25 19.83
N VAL A 375 -18.17 -16.54 20.70
CA VAL A 375 -18.34 -17.42 21.88
C VAL A 375 -18.78 -16.62 23.11
N VAL A 376 -18.34 -15.37 23.23
CA VAL A 376 -18.55 -14.53 24.43
C VAL A 376 -19.92 -13.85 24.40
N ALA A 377 -20.26 -13.20 23.29
CA ALA A 377 -21.49 -12.44 23.08
C ALA A 377 -22.04 -12.68 21.66
N PRO A 378 -22.77 -13.80 21.43
CA PRO A 378 -23.26 -14.18 20.10
C PRO A 378 -24.16 -13.14 19.43
N LEU A 379 -24.78 -12.25 20.21
CA LEU A 379 -25.62 -11.16 19.71
C LEU A 379 -24.86 -10.17 18.79
N LEU A 380 -23.53 -10.15 18.85
CA LEU A 380 -22.69 -9.35 17.96
C LEU A 380 -22.69 -9.90 16.51
N LEU A 381 -22.93 -11.19 16.30
CA LEU A 381 -22.83 -11.84 14.99
C LEU A 381 -23.86 -11.32 13.96
N PRO A 382 -25.16 -11.15 14.28
CA PRO A 382 -26.11 -10.54 13.34
C PRO A 382 -25.69 -9.14 12.88
N PHE A 383 -25.17 -8.30 13.79
CA PHE A 383 -24.67 -6.97 13.43
C PHE A 383 -23.45 -7.04 12.51
N LEU A 384 -22.57 -8.01 12.74
CA LEU A 384 -21.39 -8.24 11.91
C LEU A 384 -21.77 -8.76 10.50
N ILE A 385 -22.79 -9.62 10.39
CA ILE A 385 -23.34 -10.04 9.09
C ILE A 385 -23.90 -8.82 8.35
N GLY A 386 -24.66 -7.97 9.05
CA GLY A 386 -25.12 -6.69 8.51
C GLY A 386 -23.95 -5.82 8.01
N TYR A 387 -22.89 -5.67 8.80
CA TYR A 387 -21.67 -4.97 8.43
C TYR A 387 -21.05 -5.50 7.13
N PHE A 388 -20.82 -6.81 7.02
CA PHE A 388 -20.23 -7.39 5.81
C PHE A 388 -21.15 -7.30 4.59
N SER A 389 -22.46 -7.44 4.77
CA SER A 389 -23.43 -7.30 3.66
C SER A 389 -23.46 -5.88 3.10
N LEU A 390 -23.46 -4.86 3.97
CA LEU A 390 -23.42 -3.47 3.57
C LEU A 390 -22.08 -3.13 2.93
N GLY A 391 -20.97 -3.57 3.52
CA GLY A 391 -19.64 -3.39 2.99
C GLY A 391 -19.45 -4.03 1.60
N TYR A 392 -20.03 -5.21 1.37
CA TYR A 392 -20.00 -5.87 0.07
C TYR A 392 -20.68 -5.01 -1.00
N VAL A 393 -21.91 -4.53 -0.75
CA VAL A 393 -22.64 -3.69 -1.71
C VAL A 393 -21.89 -2.38 -1.99
N VAL A 394 -21.38 -1.72 -0.95
CA VAL A 394 -20.68 -0.44 -1.11
C VAL A 394 -19.37 -0.60 -1.87
N TYR A 395 -18.52 -1.57 -1.51
CA TYR A 395 -17.24 -1.74 -2.19
C TYR A 395 -17.37 -2.27 -3.61
N VAL A 396 -18.36 -3.13 -3.91
CA VAL A 396 -18.63 -3.54 -5.29
C VAL A 396 -18.97 -2.31 -6.15
N ASN A 397 -19.90 -1.47 -5.69
CA ASN A 397 -20.25 -0.23 -6.41
C ASN A 397 -19.03 0.67 -6.62
N GLN A 398 -18.18 0.84 -5.61
CA GLN A 398 -17.03 1.74 -5.73
C GLN A 398 -15.89 1.19 -6.60
N ILE A 399 -15.67 -0.11 -6.57
CA ILE A 399 -14.67 -0.76 -7.43
C ILE A 399 -15.10 -0.65 -8.90
N GLU A 400 -16.40 -0.75 -9.19
CA GLU A 400 -16.94 -0.61 -10.55
C GLU A 400 -16.93 0.84 -11.05
N ASP A 401 -17.37 1.80 -10.23
CA ASP A 401 -17.63 3.17 -10.69
C ASP A 401 -16.48 4.17 -10.44
N VAL A 402 -15.61 3.93 -9.44
CA VAL A 402 -14.71 4.98 -8.93
C VAL A 402 -13.24 4.59 -8.93
N TYR A 403 -12.89 3.39 -8.45
CA TYR A 403 -11.50 3.03 -8.25
C TYR A 403 -10.86 2.48 -9.51
N GLU A 404 -9.62 2.90 -9.77
CA GLU A 404 -8.81 2.36 -10.86
C GLU A 404 -7.70 1.47 -10.33
N THR A 405 -7.48 0.34 -10.98
CA THR A 405 -6.41 -0.60 -10.66
C THR A 405 -5.07 -0.05 -11.16
N VAL A 406 -4.27 0.50 -10.25
CA VAL A 406 -2.94 1.06 -10.58
C VAL A 406 -1.90 -0.03 -10.84
N TYR A 407 -2.04 -1.18 -10.20
CA TYR A 407 -1.14 -2.33 -10.31
C TYR A 407 -1.88 -3.63 -10.00
N GLU A 408 -1.41 -4.74 -10.56
CA GLU A 408 -1.96 -6.07 -10.29
C GLU A 408 -1.10 -6.85 -9.29
N THR A 409 -1.73 -7.38 -8.23
CA THR A 409 -1.02 -8.17 -7.19
C THR A 409 -1.25 -9.67 -7.27
N CYS A 410 -2.11 -10.13 -8.18
CA CYS A 410 -2.45 -11.55 -8.37
C CYS A 410 -2.77 -12.29 -7.05
N GLY A 411 -3.41 -11.63 -6.09
CA GLY A 411 -3.81 -12.24 -4.81
C GLY A 411 -2.72 -12.34 -3.74
N GLN A 412 -1.59 -11.63 -3.88
CA GLN A 412 -0.50 -11.64 -2.87
C GLN A 412 -0.90 -11.17 -1.46
N TYR A 413 -2.05 -10.50 -1.31
CA TYR A 413 -2.61 -10.15 0.01
C TYR A 413 -3.18 -11.35 0.77
N TRP A 414 -3.59 -12.42 0.07
CA TRP A 414 -4.32 -13.55 0.66
C TRP A 414 -3.56 -14.28 1.78
N PRO A 415 -2.25 -14.59 1.67
CA PRO A 415 -1.52 -15.23 2.76
C PRO A 415 -1.52 -14.41 4.04
N TYR A 416 -1.52 -13.08 3.94
CA TYR A 416 -1.56 -12.18 5.09
C TYR A 416 -2.97 -12.14 5.70
N ILE A 417 -4.02 -12.08 4.87
CA ILE A 417 -5.41 -12.16 5.34
C ILE A 417 -5.66 -13.50 6.05
N HIS A 418 -5.17 -14.61 5.49
CA HIS A 418 -5.23 -15.93 6.13
C HIS A 418 -4.55 -15.91 7.50
N LEU A 419 -3.36 -15.31 7.61
CA LEU A 419 -2.67 -15.16 8.89
C LEU A 419 -3.50 -14.35 9.90
N TYR A 420 -4.15 -13.26 9.49
CA TYR A 420 -5.00 -12.46 10.36
C TYR A 420 -6.21 -13.26 10.89
N ILE A 421 -6.84 -14.07 10.04
CA ILE A 421 -7.94 -14.95 10.42
C ILE A 421 -7.46 -16.03 11.40
N VAL A 422 -6.29 -16.63 11.15
CA VAL A 422 -5.69 -17.60 12.07
C VAL A 422 -5.37 -16.96 13.43
N ILE A 423 -4.84 -15.72 13.45
CA ILE A 423 -4.63 -14.96 14.69
C ILE A 423 -5.96 -14.74 15.43
N ALA A 424 -7.03 -14.39 14.72
CA ALA A 424 -8.36 -14.24 15.31
C ALA A 424 -8.89 -15.53 15.95
N ILE A 425 -8.73 -16.68 15.27
CA ILE A 425 -9.13 -17.99 15.79
C ILE A 425 -8.29 -18.38 17.02
N ILE A 426 -6.98 -18.12 16.99
CA ILE A 426 -6.09 -18.37 18.14
C ILE A 426 -6.54 -17.52 19.34
N LEU A 427 -6.83 -16.24 19.13
CA LEU A 427 -7.32 -15.36 20.19
C LEU A 427 -8.66 -15.84 20.75
N MET A 428 -9.59 -16.26 19.90
CA MET A 428 -10.87 -16.85 20.31
C MET A 428 -10.66 -18.11 21.17
N GLN A 429 -9.71 -18.98 20.81
CA GLN A 429 -9.42 -20.19 21.59
C GLN A 429 -8.78 -19.85 22.93
N ILE A 430 -7.87 -18.87 22.99
CA ILE A 430 -7.27 -18.39 24.24
C ILE A 430 -8.34 -17.79 25.16
N THR A 431 -9.23 -16.94 24.63
CA THR A 431 -10.33 -16.37 25.43
C THR A 431 -11.32 -17.46 25.88
N MET A 432 -11.57 -18.48 25.07
CA MET A 432 -12.42 -19.62 25.43
C MET A 432 -11.82 -20.46 26.57
N ILE A 433 -10.52 -20.73 26.55
CA ILE A 433 -9.79 -21.38 27.65
C ILE A 433 -10.00 -20.61 28.96
N GLY A 434 -9.83 -19.28 28.90
CA GLY A 434 -10.06 -18.38 30.02
C GLY A 434 -11.50 -18.37 30.52
N LEU A 435 -12.47 -18.28 29.61
CA LEU A 435 -13.90 -18.22 29.94
C LEU A 435 -14.39 -19.50 30.62
N PHE A 436 -13.96 -20.68 30.15
CA PHE A 436 -14.30 -21.95 30.79
C PHE A 436 -13.59 -22.14 32.13
N GLY A 437 -12.37 -21.61 32.27
CA GLY A 437 -11.67 -21.52 33.54
C GLY A 437 -12.46 -20.71 34.57
N LEU A 438 -12.89 -19.51 34.21
CA LEU A 438 -13.74 -18.64 35.05
C LEU A 438 -15.06 -19.30 35.44
N LYS A 439 -15.71 -20.02 34.51
CA LYS A 439 -16.97 -20.73 34.77
C LYS A 439 -16.80 -22.04 35.56
N SER A 440 -15.61 -22.31 36.12
CA SER A 440 -15.31 -23.52 36.90
C SER A 440 -15.60 -24.83 36.13
N LYS A 441 -15.37 -24.84 34.80
CA LYS A 441 -15.50 -26.02 33.94
C LYS A 441 -14.13 -26.44 33.39
N PRO A 442 -13.23 -26.99 34.24
CA PRO A 442 -11.85 -27.28 33.85
C PRO A 442 -11.75 -28.32 32.73
N ALA A 443 -12.66 -29.30 32.68
CA ALA A 443 -12.70 -30.31 31.62
C ALA A 443 -12.86 -29.69 30.22
N ALA A 444 -13.72 -28.66 30.08
CA ALA A 444 -13.91 -27.96 28.81
C ALA A 444 -12.70 -27.10 28.42
N SER A 445 -12.07 -26.46 29.41
CA SER A 445 -10.84 -25.67 29.21
C SER A 445 -9.68 -26.56 28.71
N ILE A 446 -9.47 -27.72 29.34
CA ILE A 446 -8.44 -28.69 28.95
C ILE A 446 -8.69 -29.23 27.54
N LEU A 447 -9.95 -29.55 27.19
CA LEU A 447 -10.31 -30.04 25.86
C LEU A 447 -10.08 -28.99 24.75
N THR A 448 -10.02 -27.71 25.09
CA THR A 448 -9.75 -26.62 24.15
C THR A 448 -8.27 -26.52 23.77
N ILE A 449 -7.35 -27.00 24.62
CA ILE A 449 -5.90 -26.93 24.37
C ILE A 449 -5.48 -27.75 23.14
N PRO A 450 -5.93 -29.01 22.94
CA PRO A 450 -5.69 -29.75 21.70
C PRO A 450 -6.18 -29.02 20.44
N LEU A 451 -7.31 -28.31 20.51
CA LEU A 451 -7.86 -27.55 19.39
C LEU A 451 -6.93 -26.39 18.97
N LEU A 452 -6.32 -25.71 19.96
CA LEU A 452 -5.32 -24.67 19.72
C LEU A 452 -4.08 -25.24 19.02
N LEU A 453 -3.58 -26.38 19.50
CA LEU A 453 -2.44 -27.06 18.87
C LEU A 453 -2.76 -27.48 17.43
N LEU A 454 -3.95 -28.04 17.19
CA LEU A 454 -4.41 -28.43 15.86
C LEU A 454 -4.48 -27.22 14.91
N THR A 455 -4.93 -26.06 15.40
CA THR A 455 -5.00 -24.82 14.62
C THR A 455 -3.61 -24.33 14.22
N LEU A 456 -2.63 -24.39 15.14
CA LEU A 456 -1.24 -24.05 14.85
C LEU A 456 -0.61 -25.02 13.84
N MET A 457 -0.84 -26.33 14.01
CA MET A 457 -0.39 -27.35 13.07
C MET A 457 -1.01 -27.16 11.68
N PHE A 458 -2.30 -26.82 11.61
CA PHE A 458 -2.99 -26.51 10.35
C PHE A 458 -2.40 -25.28 9.67
N ASN A 459 -2.10 -24.20 10.40
CA ASN A 459 -1.45 -23.02 9.84
C ASN A 459 -0.06 -23.35 9.28
N GLU A 460 0.75 -24.13 10.00
CA GLU A 460 2.06 -24.56 9.51
C GLU A 460 1.97 -25.49 8.30
N TYR A 461 0.96 -26.38 8.26
CA TYR A 461 0.65 -27.17 7.07
C TYR A 461 0.30 -26.26 5.87
N CYS A 462 -0.58 -25.28 6.08
CA CYS A 462 -0.99 -24.35 5.03
C CYS A 462 0.18 -23.50 4.52
N LYS A 463 1.04 -23.01 5.40
CA LYS A 463 2.27 -22.29 5.02
C LYS A 463 3.19 -23.17 4.19
N LYS A 464 3.46 -24.41 4.61
CA LYS A 464 4.34 -25.31 3.86
C LYS A 464 3.75 -25.72 2.51
N ARG A 465 2.43 -25.92 2.42
CA ARG A 465 1.77 -26.46 1.23
C ARG A 465 1.36 -25.40 0.21
N PHE A 466 0.78 -24.28 0.66
CA PHE A 466 0.14 -23.29 -0.22
C PHE A 466 0.89 -21.98 -0.36
N LEU A 467 1.69 -21.55 0.64
CA LEU A 467 2.45 -20.30 0.55
C LEU A 467 3.39 -20.25 -0.68
N PRO A 468 4.10 -21.34 -1.06
CA PRO A 468 4.96 -21.32 -2.24
C PRO A 468 4.21 -20.96 -3.53
N THR A 469 2.92 -21.30 -3.64
CA THR A 469 2.08 -21.01 -4.83
C THR A 469 1.87 -19.51 -5.06
N PHE A 470 1.96 -18.67 -4.02
CA PHE A 470 1.82 -17.22 -4.14
C PHE A 470 3.13 -16.52 -4.54
N HIS A 471 4.27 -17.20 -4.41
CA HIS A 471 5.59 -16.61 -4.69
C HIS A 471 6.26 -17.20 -5.92
N HIS A 472 5.97 -18.45 -6.25
CA HIS A 472 6.58 -19.16 -7.36
C HIS A 472 5.57 -19.39 -8.48
N TYR A 473 5.96 -18.99 -9.68
CA TYR A 473 5.16 -19.25 -10.87
C TYR A 473 5.35 -20.71 -11.32
N PRO A 474 4.27 -21.49 -11.48
CA PRO A 474 4.37 -22.91 -11.81
C PRO A 474 4.89 -23.11 -13.24
N VAL A 475 5.83 -24.05 -13.38
CA VAL A 475 6.50 -24.37 -14.65
C VAL A 475 5.51 -24.82 -15.72
N GLN A 476 4.53 -25.65 -15.35
CA GLN A 476 3.52 -26.14 -16.28
C GLN A 476 2.73 -24.99 -16.94
N ASN A 477 2.18 -24.07 -16.13
CA ASN A 477 1.44 -22.92 -16.66
C ASN A 477 2.36 -22.00 -17.48
N ALA A 478 3.66 -21.90 -17.14
CA ALA A 478 4.61 -21.14 -17.93
C ALA A 478 4.75 -21.69 -19.35
N VAL A 479 4.91 -23.02 -19.47
CA VAL A 479 5.03 -23.69 -20.76
C VAL A 479 3.72 -23.61 -21.54
N GLU A 480 2.58 -23.90 -20.91
CA GLU A 480 1.26 -23.85 -21.57
C GLU A 480 0.97 -22.43 -22.11
N ASN A 481 1.25 -21.38 -21.32
CA ASN A 481 1.07 -20.00 -21.79
C ASN A 481 2.06 -19.61 -22.89
N ASP A 482 3.29 -20.11 -22.84
CA ASP A 482 4.26 -19.90 -23.92
C ASP A 482 3.80 -20.60 -25.22
N GLU A 483 3.28 -21.83 -25.14
CA GLU A 483 2.70 -22.53 -26.30
C GLU A 483 1.48 -21.80 -26.89
N LEU A 484 0.63 -21.21 -26.05
CA LEU A 484 -0.50 -20.39 -26.48
C LEU A 484 -0.03 -19.13 -27.21
N ASP A 485 1.00 -18.44 -26.70
CA ASP A 485 1.58 -17.26 -27.34
C ASP A 485 2.27 -17.58 -28.67
N VAL A 486 2.89 -18.76 -28.78
CA VAL A 486 3.45 -19.24 -30.06
C VAL A 486 2.32 -19.47 -31.06
N LYS A 487 1.22 -20.12 -30.65
CA LYS A 487 0.05 -20.37 -31.50
C LYS A 487 -0.61 -19.07 -31.95
N SER A 488 -0.68 -18.06 -31.07
CA SER A 488 -1.25 -16.74 -31.39
C SER A 488 -0.27 -15.79 -32.12
N ARG A 489 1.00 -16.21 -32.34
CA ARG A 489 2.09 -15.39 -32.89
C ARG A 489 2.37 -14.10 -32.10
N GLN A 490 2.07 -14.12 -30.81
CA GLN A 490 2.29 -12.96 -29.92
C GLN A 490 3.60 -13.06 -29.14
N MET A 491 4.28 -14.21 -29.15
CA MET A 491 5.47 -14.43 -28.32
C MET A 491 6.58 -13.40 -28.59
N GLU A 492 6.88 -13.13 -29.87
CA GLU A 492 7.92 -12.16 -30.26
C GLU A 492 7.57 -10.74 -29.82
N VAL A 493 6.32 -10.34 -30.02
CA VAL A 493 5.81 -9.04 -29.59
C VAL A 493 5.91 -8.91 -28.07
N ASN A 494 5.50 -9.95 -27.33
CA ASN A 494 5.45 -9.93 -25.87
C ASN A 494 6.83 -9.74 -25.21
N TYR A 495 7.89 -10.41 -25.71
CA TYR A 495 9.22 -10.22 -25.14
C TYR A 495 9.91 -8.95 -25.64
N GLU A 496 9.62 -8.47 -26.85
CA GLU A 496 10.12 -7.16 -27.33
C GLU A 496 9.47 -6.00 -26.57
N ASP A 497 8.17 -6.08 -26.30
CA ASP A 497 7.46 -5.13 -25.43
C ASP A 497 8.07 -5.14 -24.03
N ALA A 498 8.46 -6.31 -23.53
CA ALA A 498 9.13 -6.44 -22.23
C ALA A 498 10.50 -5.74 -22.17
N ILE A 499 11.21 -5.58 -23.29
CA ILE A 499 12.47 -4.82 -23.33
C ILE A 499 12.19 -3.33 -23.09
N ASN A 500 11.23 -2.79 -23.84
CA ASN A 500 10.88 -1.37 -23.78
C ASN A 500 10.20 -0.99 -22.46
N ALA A 501 9.52 -1.94 -21.82
CA ALA A 501 8.74 -1.72 -20.62
C ALA A 501 9.57 -1.33 -19.38
N TYR A 502 10.79 -1.86 -19.24
CA TYR A 502 11.64 -1.63 -18.04
C TYR A 502 12.70 -0.53 -18.24
N CYS A 503 12.47 0.40 -19.17
CA CYS A 503 13.31 1.58 -19.32
C CYS A 503 13.24 2.46 -18.06
N SER A 504 14.40 2.70 -17.45
CA SER A 504 14.50 3.60 -16.29
C SER A 504 13.89 4.97 -16.62
N PRO A 505 13.10 5.58 -15.71
CA PRO A 505 12.51 6.90 -15.95
C PRO A 505 13.52 7.96 -16.35
N CYS A 506 14.77 7.86 -15.87
CA CYS A 506 15.83 8.80 -16.22
C CYS A 506 16.33 8.67 -17.68
N LEU A 507 16.05 7.57 -18.37
CA LEU A 507 16.49 7.32 -19.75
C LEU A 507 15.35 7.37 -20.78
N GLN A 508 14.12 7.62 -20.34
CA GLN A 508 13.00 7.76 -21.26
C GLN A 508 13.16 9.02 -22.14
N PRO A 509 12.76 8.95 -23.43
CA PRO A 509 12.85 10.07 -24.34
C PRO A 509 11.93 11.21 -23.88
N VAL A 510 12.49 12.43 -23.88
CA VAL A 510 11.80 13.63 -23.43
C VAL A 510 11.00 14.26 -24.57
N ASN A 511 9.74 13.84 -24.74
CA ASN A 511 8.84 14.35 -25.78
C ASN A 511 7.70 15.19 -25.18
N PHE A 512 8.02 16.32 -24.54
CA PHE A 512 7.01 17.24 -24.01
C PHE A 512 6.31 18.10 -25.10
N LEU A 513 6.82 18.09 -26.34
CA LEU A 513 6.39 18.99 -27.42
C LEU A 513 5.59 18.29 -28.55
N GLU A 514 5.60 16.96 -28.63
CA GLU A 514 4.97 16.22 -29.76
C GLU A 514 3.50 15.86 -29.56
N SER A 515 2.92 16.10 -28.37
CA SER A 515 1.52 15.75 -28.10
C SER A 515 0.49 16.61 -28.88
N GLU A 516 0.92 17.54 -29.73
CA GLU A 516 0.04 18.45 -30.48
C GLU A 516 -0.14 18.10 -31.96
N SER A 517 0.61 17.15 -32.53
CA SER A 517 0.53 16.86 -33.98
C SER A 517 -0.33 15.65 -34.36
N SER A 518 -0.80 14.84 -33.41
CA SER A 518 -1.60 13.64 -33.72
C SER A 518 -3.13 13.87 -33.77
N SER A 519 -3.60 15.12 -33.79
CA SER A 519 -5.05 15.44 -33.82
C SER A 519 -5.63 15.59 -35.25
N THR A 520 -4.88 15.30 -36.30
CA THR A 520 -5.38 15.34 -37.69
C THR A 520 -5.06 14.04 -38.41
N GLN A 521 -5.77 12.96 -38.04
CA GLN A 521 -6.09 11.89 -38.98
C GLN A 521 -7.62 11.82 -39.11
N PRO A 522 -8.18 11.82 -40.33
CA PRO A 522 -9.62 11.73 -40.50
C PRO A 522 -10.09 10.30 -40.18
N LEU A 523 -11.06 10.20 -39.28
CA LEU A 523 -11.89 9.02 -39.07
C LEU A 523 -12.57 8.65 -40.41
N VAL A 524 -12.05 7.61 -41.08
CA VAL A 524 -12.82 6.86 -42.08
C VAL A 524 -13.18 5.53 -41.45
N SER A 525 -14.44 5.44 -41.04
CA SER A 525 -15.11 4.21 -40.64
C SER A 525 -15.36 3.33 -41.86
N SER A 526 -14.78 2.14 -41.91
CA SER A 526 -15.22 1.06 -42.79
C SER A 526 -15.80 -0.08 -41.95
N PHE A 527 -17.13 -0.22 -42.03
CA PHE A 527 -17.86 -1.43 -41.63
C PHE A 527 -17.33 -2.67 -42.37
N PRO A 528 -17.32 -3.87 -41.76
CA PRO A 528 -17.31 -5.11 -42.51
C PRO A 528 -18.76 -5.57 -42.75
N SER A 529 -19.12 -5.65 -44.03
CA SER A 529 -20.26 -6.39 -44.56
C SER A 529 -20.04 -7.90 -44.41
N GLU A 530 -21.15 -8.60 -44.23
CA GLU A 530 -21.37 -10.05 -44.33
C GLU A 530 -20.49 -10.77 -45.36
N PHE A 531 -19.92 -11.91 -44.97
CA PHE A 531 -20.18 -13.26 -45.53
C PHE A 531 -19.48 -14.34 -44.68
#